data_AF-A0A951LZL1-F1
#
_entry.id   AF-A0A951LZL1-F1
#
_cell.length_a   1.000
_cell.length_b   1.000
_cell.length_c   1.000
_cell.angle_alpha   90.00
_cell.angle_beta   90.00
_cell.angle_gamma   90.00
#
_symmetry.space_group_name_H-M   'P 1'
#
loop_
_entity.id
_entity.type
_entity.pdbx_description
1 polymer ?
#
loop_
_entity_poly.entity_id
_entity_poly.type
_entity_poly.pdbx_seq_one_letter_code
_entity_poly.pdbx_strand_id
1 'polypeptide(L)'
;MDIRQQKGQQIATSKRIKRDGGLYLVPSQSGKARYKVDARTLRCSCPDFEFRQAACKHVYAVQFTIEQTERTLSTITENGKTTVTQTVKVTRKTYKQEWPAYNKAQTMEKAQFVYLLHKLCQGIGEPAQVKGRPRIPLEDMVFAMAYKVYSTVSGRRFMTDLRDAHSKGYLSKLPCYNSIFNYFEMEMLTPYLQMLIEESALPLQAIERDFAVDSTGLSGCRFVQWFNAKYEEPQLMESKDWIKIHLICGVKTNVVTAVEISEKYRNDSPYFKPLVEATARNFQMQQVSADKGYDSFNNRCTALMNGAAPYIPFREGEKKKPNPSHKGVLWKKMYHYFAFNTERFMESYHKRSNVETTFHMIKSKFGDSVRSKVKRAQVNEALCKVLCHNICCLIQSMYELNIKPKFYAEVA
;
A
#
# COMPACT_ATOMS: atom_id res chain seq x y z
N MET A 1 19.76 -24.73 18.22
CA MET A 1 18.97 -23.97 19.22
C MET A 1 18.09 -24.96 19.97
N ASP A 2 18.00 -24.82 21.29
CA ASP A 2 17.08 -25.61 22.13
C ASP A 2 15.62 -25.31 21.75
N ILE A 3 14.74 -26.32 21.85
CA ILE A 3 13.30 -26.23 21.53
C ILE A 3 12.63 -25.12 22.37
N ARG A 4 13.07 -24.91 23.62
CA ARG A 4 12.54 -23.85 24.49
C ARG A 4 12.97 -22.45 24.05
N GLN A 5 14.18 -22.34 23.52
CA GLN A 5 14.71 -21.11 22.96
C GLN A 5 13.94 -20.72 21.69
N GLN A 6 13.68 -21.68 20.79
CA GLN A 6 12.83 -21.46 19.60
C GLN A 6 11.42 -21.00 19.97
N LYS A 7 10.79 -21.65 20.97
CA LYS A 7 9.48 -21.23 21.48
C LYS A 7 9.53 -19.84 22.14
N GLY A 8 10.64 -19.49 22.79
CA GLY A 8 10.85 -18.15 23.34
C GLY A 8 10.93 -17.08 22.25
N GLN A 9 11.67 -17.34 21.17
CA GLN A 9 11.77 -16.45 20.01
C GLN A 9 10.40 -16.23 19.32
N GLN A 10 9.60 -17.29 19.21
CA GLN A 10 8.22 -17.18 18.70
C GLN A 10 7.36 -16.29 19.60
N ILE A 11 7.45 -16.41 20.93
CA ILE A 11 6.70 -15.56 21.86
C ILE A 11 7.12 -14.09 21.73
N ALA A 12 8.43 -13.81 21.67
CA ALA A 12 8.95 -12.46 21.49
C ALA A 12 8.47 -11.80 20.18
N THR A 13 8.40 -12.59 19.10
CA THR A 13 7.99 -12.09 17.78
C THR A 13 6.47 -11.93 17.65
N SER A 14 5.69 -12.87 18.22
CA SER A 14 4.24 -12.94 17.99
C SER A 14 3.40 -12.27 19.07
N LYS A 15 3.93 -12.06 20.29
CA LYS A 15 3.16 -11.56 21.43
C LYS A 15 3.81 -10.36 22.10
N ARG A 16 2.98 -9.41 22.53
CA ARG A 16 3.43 -8.20 23.22
C ARG A 16 3.79 -8.49 24.68
N ILE A 17 5.08 -8.45 25.00
CA ILE A 17 5.59 -8.47 26.38
C ILE A 17 5.45 -7.07 26.99
N LYS A 18 4.89 -6.97 28.20
CA LYS A 18 4.74 -5.70 28.91
C LYS A 18 5.74 -5.62 30.05
N ARG A 19 6.29 -4.44 30.32
CA ARG A 19 7.10 -4.18 31.50
C ARG A 19 6.20 -3.72 32.65
N ASP A 20 6.37 -4.32 33.82
CA ASP A 20 5.62 -4.06 35.05
C ASP A 20 6.62 -3.84 36.19
N GLY A 21 7.01 -2.57 36.39
CA GLY A 21 8.11 -2.18 37.27
C GLY A 21 9.46 -2.80 36.85
N GLY A 22 10.07 -3.55 37.77
CA GLY A 22 11.32 -4.30 37.56
C GLY A 22 11.17 -5.63 36.83
N LEU A 23 9.93 -6.06 36.53
CA LEU A 23 9.62 -7.38 35.97
C LEU A 23 8.99 -7.26 34.57
N TYR A 24 9.00 -8.37 33.82
CA TYR A 24 8.36 -8.52 32.52
C TYR A 24 7.16 -9.46 32.63
N LEU A 25 6.00 -9.02 32.12
CA LEU A 25 4.80 -9.84 31.98
C LEU A 25 4.77 -10.49 30.60
N VAL A 26 5.03 -11.79 30.56
CA VAL A 26 5.10 -12.59 29.34
C VAL A 26 3.82 -13.43 29.20
N PRO A 27 3.07 -13.31 28.09
CA PRO A 27 1.89 -14.14 27.85
C PRO A 27 2.27 -15.59 27.54
N SER A 28 1.45 -16.53 28.03
CA SER A 28 1.54 -17.95 27.70
C SER A 28 1.41 -18.16 26.19
N GLN A 29 2.09 -19.17 25.65
CA GLN A 29 2.07 -19.49 24.21
C GLN A 29 0.69 -19.96 23.73
N SER A 30 0.01 -20.81 24.49
CA SER A 30 -1.23 -21.49 24.08
C SER A 30 -2.47 -21.07 24.88
N GLY A 31 -2.32 -20.22 25.90
CA GLY A 31 -3.42 -19.83 26.80
C GLY A 31 -3.46 -18.33 27.11
N LYS A 32 -4.37 -17.94 28.00
CA LYS A 32 -4.57 -16.54 28.43
C LYS A 32 -3.71 -16.12 29.64
N ALA A 33 -3.03 -17.07 30.28
CA ALA A 33 -2.18 -16.80 31.45
C ALA A 33 -0.98 -15.90 31.10
N ARG A 34 -0.48 -15.17 32.10
CA ARG A 34 0.72 -14.33 32.00
C ARG A 34 1.67 -14.68 33.14
N TYR A 35 2.96 -14.72 32.84
CA TYR A 35 4.01 -15.06 33.78
C TYR A 35 4.93 -13.86 34.00
N LYS A 36 5.32 -13.65 35.25
CA LYS A 36 6.28 -12.60 35.63
C LYS A 36 7.70 -13.16 35.47
N VAL A 37 8.53 -12.43 34.75
CA VAL A 37 9.92 -12.77 34.47
C VAL A 37 10.82 -11.65 34.97
N ASP A 38 11.78 -12.00 35.81
CA ASP A 38 12.87 -11.11 36.19
C ASP A 38 14.05 -11.33 35.24
N ALA A 39 14.37 -10.30 34.45
CA ALA A 39 15.48 -10.37 33.50
C ALA A 39 16.86 -10.34 34.17
N ARG A 40 16.98 -9.84 35.41
CA ARG A 40 18.26 -9.74 36.13
C ARG A 40 18.64 -11.07 36.76
N THR A 41 17.67 -11.70 37.42
CA THR A 41 17.87 -12.98 38.12
C THR A 41 17.55 -14.19 37.24
N LEU A 42 17.08 -13.96 36.00
CA LEU A 42 16.64 -14.99 35.05
C LEU A 42 15.55 -15.93 35.60
N ARG A 43 14.70 -15.41 36.50
CA ARG A 43 13.63 -16.16 37.15
C ARG A 43 12.29 -15.95 36.46
N CYS A 44 11.47 -16.98 36.39
CA CYS A 44 10.13 -16.91 35.83
C CYS A 44 9.10 -17.57 36.75
N SER A 45 7.93 -16.95 36.89
CA SER A 45 6.81 -17.47 37.69
C SER A 45 6.00 -18.58 36.99
N CYS A 46 6.59 -19.30 36.03
CA CYS A 46 5.87 -20.33 35.27
C CYS A 46 6.17 -21.73 35.83
N PRO A 47 5.23 -22.69 35.74
CA PRO A 47 5.42 -24.04 36.27
C PRO A 47 6.68 -24.75 35.72
N ASP A 48 7.04 -24.49 34.45
CA ASP A 48 8.23 -25.08 33.82
C ASP A 48 9.56 -24.57 34.42
N PHE A 49 9.58 -23.37 34.99
CA PHE A 49 10.75 -22.83 35.69
C PHE A 49 10.80 -23.33 37.13
N GLU A 50 9.65 -23.43 37.79
CA GLU A 50 9.54 -23.96 39.14
C GLU A 50 10.06 -25.40 39.24
N PHE A 51 9.71 -26.25 38.26
CA PHE A 51 10.14 -27.64 38.23
C PHE A 51 11.61 -27.82 37.83
N ARG A 52 12.12 -27.01 36.90
CA ARG A 52 13.48 -27.21 36.32
C ARG A 52 14.56 -26.31 36.91
N GLN A 53 14.18 -25.21 37.56
CA GLN A 53 15.09 -24.15 38.05
C GLN A 53 16.09 -23.68 36.97
N ALA A 54 15.69 -23.75 35.70
CA ALA A 54 16.50 -23.45 34.53
C ALA A 54 15.71 -22.59 33.54
N ALA A 55 16.41 -21.85 32.67
CA ALA A 55 15.81 -20.92 31.72
C ALA A 55 14.64 -21.57 30.94
N CYS A 56 13.46 -20.97 31.08
CA CYS A 56 12.26 -21.39 30.39
C CYS A 56 12.02 -20.55 29.14
N LYS A 57 11.07 -20.94 28.31
CA LYS A 57 10.72 -20.20 27.07
C LYS A 57 10.35 -18.73 27.33
N HIS A 58 9.83 -18.38 28.52
CA HIS A 58 9.50 -17.00 28.85
C HIS A 58 10.73 -16.17 29.22
N VAL A 59 11.74 -16.77 29.86
CA VAL A 59 13.04 -16.13 30.11
C VAL A 59 13.72 -15.83 28.77
N TYR A 60 13.78 -16.83 27.87
CA TYR A 60 14.29 -16.63 26.52
C TYR A 60 13.51 -15.59 25.73
N ALA A 61 12.16 -15.56 25.85
CA ALA A 61 11.34 -14.54 25.18
C ALA A 61 11.69 -13.12 25.64
N VAL A 62 11.95 -12.92 26.94
CA VAL A 62 12.38 -11.62 27.48
C VAL A 62 13.79 -11.27 27.02
N GLN A 63 14.72 -12.22 27.04
CA GLN A 63 16.08 -12.02 26.52
C GLN A 63 16.05 -11.59 25.05
N PHE A 64 15.33 -12.32 24.19
CA PHE A 64 15.16 -11.94 22.79
C PHE A 64 14.45 -10.60 22.62
N THR A 65 13.49 -10.26 23.48
CA THR A 65 12.83 -8.95 23.41
C THR A 65 13.78 -7.82 23.79
N ILE A 66 14.65 -8.04 24.79
CA ILE A 66 15.71 -7.11 25.18
C ILE A 66 16.72 -6.99 24.02
N GLU A 67 17.24 -8.10 23.50
CA GLU A 67 18.14 -8.11 22.33
C GLU A 67 17.52 -7.47 21.06
N GLN A 68 16.21 -7.63 20.84
CA GLN A 68 15.51 -6.98 19.72
C GLN A 68 15.27 -5.48 19.95
N THR A 69 15.14 -5.06 21.20
CA THR A 69 14.98 -3.64 21.56
C THR A 69 16.31 -2.92 21.79
N GLU A 70 17.40 -3.66 21.97
CA GLU A 70 18.76 -3.18 22.19
C GLU A 70 19.65 -3.65 21.03
N ARG A 71 19.84 -2.82 20.00
CA ARG A 71 20.84 -3.14 18.96
C ARG A 71 22.24 -2.99 19.57
N THR A 72 22.93 -4.11 19.77
CA THR A 72 24.35 -4.12 20.13
C THR A 72 25.19 -3.86 18.88
N LEU A 73 25.72 -2.65 18.73
CA LEU A 73 26.77 -2.36 17.76
C LEU A 73 28.12 -2.65 18.41
N SER A 74 28.77 -3.75 18.03
CA SER A 74 30.16 -4.02 18.41
C SER A 74 31.08 -3.52 17.29
N THR A 75 31.75 -2.39 17.51
CA THR A 75 32.83 -1.94 16.64
C THR A 75 34.13 -2.60 17.08
N ILE A 76 34.73 -3.41 16.20
CA ILE A 76 36.06 -3.97 16.42
C ILE A 76 37.05 -2.95 15.83
N THR A 77 37.77 -2.23 16.68
CA THR A 77 38.98 -1.52 16.25
C THR A 77 40.14 -2.51 16.27
N GLU A 78 40.79 -2.68 15.12
CA GLU A 78 42.08 -3.37 15.01
C GLU A 78 43.12 -2.63 15.87
N ASN A 79 43.26 -3.09 17.11
CA ASN A 79 44.47 -3.13 17.94
C ASN A 79 44.00 -3.37 19.38
N GLY A 80 43.97 -4.64 19.74
CA GLY A 80 43.66 -5.24 21.04
C GLY A 80 43.30 -4.29 22.20
N LYS A 81 42.04 -4.44 22.64
CA LYS A 81 41.43 -3.94 23.89
C LYS A 81 40.87 -2.51 23.83
N THR A 82 39.59 -2.42 23.45
CA THR A 82 38.48 -1.91 24.29
C THR A 82 37.16 -2.16 23.56
N THR A 83 36.25 -2.94 24.15
CA THR A 83 34.89 -3.14 23.61
C THR A 83 33.97 -2.11 24.24
N VAL A 84 33.58 -1.08 23.50
CA VAL A 84 32.55 -0.13 23.96
C VAL A 84 31.19 -0.65 23.50
N THR A 85 30.43 -1.23 24.44
CA THR A 85 29.07 -1.69 24.19
C THR A 85 28.11 -0.51 24.38
N GLN A 86 27.66 0.12 23.28
CA GLN A 86 26.58 1.11 23.33
C GLN A 86 25.23 0.42 23.15
N THR A 87 24.40 0.46 24.19
CA THR A 87 23.03 -0.07 24.18
C THR A 87 22.07 0.99 23.62
N VAL A 88 21.67 0.88 22.35
CA VAL A 88 20.69 1.80 21.74
C VAL A 88 19.28 1.26 21.90
N LYS A 89 18.47 1.96 22.71
CA LYS A 89 17.06 1.61 22.99
C LYS A 89 16.19 1.96 21.79
N VAL A 90 15.76 0.97 21.01
CA VAL A 90 14.83 1.15 19.88
C VAL A 90 13.41 1.32 20.43
N THR A 91 13.04 2.55 20.79
CA THR A 91 11.65 2.88 21.09
C THR A 91 10.85 2.94 19.78
N ARG A 92 9.70 2.27 19.73
CA ARG A 92 8.74 2.44 18.64
C ARG A 92 8.40 3.92 18.53
N LYS A 93 8.74 4.56 17.41
CA LYS A 93 8.37 5.95 17.14
C LYS A 93 6.84 6.03 17.08
N THR A 94 6.24 6.67 18.08
CA THR A 94 4.81 7.01 18.07
C THR A 94 4.69 8.39 17.46
N TYR A 95 4.10 8.49 16.29
CA TYR A 95 3.84 9.76 15.63
C TYR A 95 2.68 10.47 16.33
N LYS A 96 2.81 11.78 16.56
CA LYS A 96 1.72 12.60 17.10
C LYS A 96 0.73 12.85 15.97
N GLN A 97 -0.52 12.42 16.16
CA GLN A 97 -1.61 12.67 15.21
C GLN A 97 -2.48 13.81 15.71
N GLU A 98 -2.88 14.71 14.81
CA GLU A 98 -3.84 15.77 15.12
C GLU A 98 -5.26 15.18 15.14
N TRP A 99 -5.63 14.63 16.30
CA TRP A 99 -6.93 13.97 16.49
C TRP A 99 -8.16 14.81 16.12
N PRO A 100 -8.23 16.13 16.42
CA PRO A 100 -9.39 16.94 16.04
C PRO A 100 -9.59 17.01 14.52
N ALA A 101 -8.53 17.28 13.77
CA ALA A 101 -8.58 17.35 12.30
C ALA A 101 -8.93 15.98 11.70
N TYR A 102 -8.28 14.91 12.18
CA TYR A 102 -8.56 13.55 11.74
C TYR A 102 -10.02 13.13 11.99
N ASN A 103 -10.53 13.35 13.20
CA ASN A 103 -11.91 12.99 13.53
C ASN A 103 -12.92 13.78 12.70
N LYS A 104 -12.66 15.06 12.44
CA LYS A 104 -13.49 15.89 11.58
C LYS A 104 -13.48 15.39 10.12
N ALA A 105 -12.33 14.98 9.62
CA ALA A 105 -12.22 14.37 8.29
C ALA A 105 -13.06 13.09 8.19
N GLN A 106 -12.96 12.20 9.19
CA GLN A 106 -13.70 10.93 9.23
C GLN A 106 -15.21 11.14 9.31
N THR A 107 -15.71 12.07 10.13
CA THR A 107 -17.15 12.31 10.26
C THR A 107 -17.74 12.98 9.02
N MET A 108 -16.99 13.83 8.33
CA MET A 108 -17.42 14.52 7.13
C MET A 108 -17.17 13.74 5.84
N GLU A 109 -16.51 12.58 5.92
CA GLU A 109 -15.98 11.87 4.77
C GLU A 109 -17.05 11.55 3.72
N LYS A 110 -18.15 10.88 4.09
CA LYS A 110 -19.20 10.51 3.13
C LYS A 110 -19.80 11.73 2.43
N ALA A 111 -19.99 12.83 3.15
CA ALA A 111 -20.55 14.07 2.58
C ALA A 111 -19.60 14.71 1.58
N GLN A 112 -18.31 14.84 1.95
CA GLN A 112 -17.29 15.41 1.07
C GLN A 112 -16.97 14.48 -0.10
N PHE A 113 -17.00 13.17 0.10
CA PHE A 113 -16.74 12.18 -0.94
C PHE A 113 -17.71 12.33 -2.11
N VAL A 114 -19.01 12.39 -1.81
CA VAL A 114 -20.04 12.52 -2.84
C VAL A 114 -19.90 13.85 -3.59
N TYR A 115 -19.64 14.94 -2.87
CA TYR A 115 -19.44 16.25 -3.48
C TYR A 115 -18.20 16.29 -4.40
N LEU A 116 -17.05 15.81 -3.91
CA LEU A 116 -15.80 15.79 -4.67
C LEU A 116 -15.88 14.86 -5.87
N LEU A 117 -16.51 13.69 -5.72
CA LEU A 117 -16.72 12.77 -6.82
C LEU A 117 -17.58 13.41 -7.93
N HIS A 118 -18.66 14.11 -7.56
CA HIS A 118 -19.48 14.83 -8.53
C HIS A 118 -18.64 15.89 -9.27
N LYS A 119 -17.88 16.71 -8.54
CA LYS A 119 -17.00 17.73 -9.14
C LYS A 119 -15.93 17.15 -10.06
N LEU A 120 -15.39 15.98 -9.71
CA LEU A 120 -14.44 15.28 -10.55
C LEU A 120 -15.14 14.72 -11.82
N CYS A 121 -16.35 14.18 -11.72
CA CYS A 121 -17.03 13.63 -12.89
C CYS A 121 -17.48 14.69 -13.92
N GLN A 122 -17.62 15.96 -13.51
CA GLN A 122 -18.00 17.07 -14.41
C GLN A 122 -16.99 17.35 -15.54
N GLY A 123 -15.72 16.94 -15.40
CA GLY A 123 -14.72 17.12 -16.45
C GLY A 123 -14.67 15.99 -17.48
N ILE A 124 -15.55 14.99 -17.37
CA ILE A 124 -15.60 13.87 -18.32
C ILE A 124 -16.31 14.32 -19.60
N GLY A 125 -15.55 14.40 -20.69
CA GLY A 125 -16.12 14.62 -22.02
C GLY A 125 -16.93 13.42 -22.52
N GLU A 126 -18.06 13.68 -23.20
CA GLU A 126 -18.89 12.63 -23.78
C GLU A 126 -18.52 12.34 -25.24
N PRO A 127 -18.27 11.09 -25.62
CA PRO A 127 -18.07 10.73 -27.02
C PRO A 127 -19.40 10.84 -27.77
N ALA A 128 -19.34 11.42 -28.98
CA ALA A 128 -20.52 11.61 -29.83
C ALA A 128 -21.22 10.27 -30.12
N GLN A 129 -22.53 10.21 -29.85
CA GLN A 129 -23.36 9.05 -30.16
C GLN A 129 -24.01 9.21 -31.53
N VAL A 130 -23.72 8.28 -32.45
CA VAL A 130 -24.24 8.34 -33.84
C VAL A 130 -25.60 7.65 -33.99
N LYS A 131 -25.82 6.50 -33.33
CA LYS A 131 -27.05 5.70 -33.43
C LYS A 131 -27.46 5.08 -32.09
N GLY A 132 -28.75 4.75 -31.97
CA GLY A 132 -29.32 4.00 -30.86
C GLY A 132 -29.98 4.86 -29.77
N ARG A 133 -30.46 4.20 -28.72
CA ARG A 133 -31.11 4.86 -27.57
C ARG A 133 -30.16 5.87 -26.93
N PRO A 134 -30.62 7.09 -26.60
CA PRO A 134 -29.81 8.07 -25.89
C PRO A 134 -29.17 7.46 -24.64
N ARG A 135 -27.85 7.58 -24.53
CA ARG A 135 -27.11 7.11 -23.38
C ARG A 135 -27.44 7.95 -22.14
N ILE A 136 -27.22 7.34 -20.98
CA ILE A 136 -27.12 8.09 -19.74
C ILE A 136 -25.79 8.83 -19.79
N PRO A 137 -25.71 10.08 -19.30
CA PRO A 137 -24.47 10.83 -19.33
C PRO A 137 -23.31 10.04 -18.71
N LEU A 138 -22.13 10.13 -19.33
CA LEU A 138 -20.96 9.38 -18.84
C LEU A 138 -20.55 9.84 -17.45
N GLU A 139 -20.66 11.14 -17.18
CA GLU A 139 -20.44 11.72 -15.85
C GLU A 139 -21.30 11.03 -14.77
N ASP A 140 -22.60 10.88 -15.03
CA ASP A 140 -23.55 10.26 -14.11
C ASP A 140 -23.23 8.77 -13.89
N MET A 141 -22.85 8.07 -14.96
CA MET A 141 -22.53 6.65 -14.89
C MET A 141 -21.23 6.40 -14.14
N VAL A 142 -20.18 7.18 -14.39
CA VAL A 142 -18.90 7.05 -13.69
C VAL A 142 -19.04 7.43 -12.22
N PHE A 143 -19.81 8.50 -11.92
CA PHE A 143 -20.18 8.85 -10.55
C PHE A 143 -20.88 7.68 -9.85
N ALA A 144 -21.89 7.09 -10.50
CA ALA A 144 -22.64 5.97 -9.92
C ALA A 144 -21.77 4.72 -9.72
N MET A 145 -20.82 4.44 -10.63
CA MET A 145 -19.87 3.34 -10.52
C MET A 145 -18.94 3.50 -9.32
N ALA A 146 -18.28 4.65 -9.20
CA ALA A 146 -17.37 4.94 -8.09
C ALA A 146 -18.13 5.00 -6.75
N TYR A 147 -19.29 5.64 -6.70
CA TYR A 147 -20.10 5.70 -5.49
C TYR A 147 -20.64 4.32 -5.07
N LYS A 148 -20.97 3.45 -6.03
CA LYS A 148 -21.32 2.05 -5.75
C LYS A 148 -20.15 1.31 -5.10
N VAL A 149 -18.91 1.54 -5.55
CA VAL A 149 -17.74 0.89 -4.96
C VAL A 149 -17.46 1.43 -3.56
N TYR A 150 -17.55 2.76 -3.37
CA TYR A 150 -17.40 3.41 -2.07
C TYR A 150 -18.43 2.92 -1.03
N SER A 151 -19.68 2.73 -1.44
CA SER A 151 -20.74 2.30 -0.52
C SER A 151 -20.56 0.89 0.03
N THR A 152 -19.78 0.03 -0.65
CA THR A 152 -19.55 -1.40 -0.33
C THR A 152 -20.80 -2.30 -0.26
N VAL A 153 -22.00 -1.76 -0.50
CA VAL A 153 -23.27 -2.50 -0.48
C VAL A 153 -23.57 -3.18 -1.82
N SER A 154 -24.63 -3.99 -1.87
CA SER A 154 -25.08 -4.62 -3.12
C SER A 154 -25.73 -3.58 -4.05
N GLY A 155 -25.66 -3.80 -5.36
CA GLY A 155 -26.19 -2.83 -6.34
C GLY A 155 -27.68 -2.51 -6.16
N ARG A 156 -28.49 -3.47 -5.68
CA ARG A 156 -29.91 -3.23 -5.38
C ARG A 156 -30.11 -2.34 -4.15
N ARG A 157 -29.33 -2.56 -3.09
CA ARG A 157 -29.39 -1.73 -1.86
C ARG A 157 -28.84 -0.32 -2.10
N PHE A 158 -27.81 -0.22 -2.96
CA PHE A 158 -27.21 1.04 -3.38
C PHE A 158 -28.20 2.00 -4.06
N MET A 159 -29.29 1.49 -4.65
CA MET A 159 -30.29 2.34 -5.31
C MET A 159 -30.89 3.40 -4.38
N THR A 160 -30.94 3.17 -3.06
CA THR A 160 -31.39 4.17 -2.09
C THR A 160 -30.41 5.33 -2.00
N ASP A 161 -29.11 5.05 -1.79
CA ASP A 161 -28.07 6.09 -1.77
C ASP A 161 -28.04 6.87 -3.11
N LEU A 162 -28.28 6.20 -4.23
CA LEU A 162 -28.28 6.83 -5.55
C LEU A 162 -29.49 7.77 -5.76
N ARG A 163 -30.66 7.40 -5.24
CA ARG A 163 -31.84 8.30 -5.24
C ARG A 163 -31.59 9.53 -4.38
N ASP A 164 -30.93 9.37 -3.23
CA ASP A 164 -30.55 10.50 -2.37
C ASP A 164 -29.52 11.41 -3.05
N ALA A 165 -28.61 10.86 -3.84
CA ALA A 165 -27.66 11.66 -4.63
C ALA A 165 -28.38 12.44 -5.74
N HIS A 166 -29.34 11.80 -6.41
CA HIS A 166 -30.16 12.44 -7.44
C HIS A 166 -31.06 13.56 -6.86
N SER A 167 -31.70 13.34 -5.71
CA SER A 167 -32.53 14.38 -5.07
C SER A 167 -31.72 15.60 -4.62
N LYS A 168 -30.42 15.43 -4.37
CA LYS A 168 -29.47 16.51 -4.06
C LYS A 168 -28.87 17.18 -5.30
N GLY A 169 -29.23 16.73 -6.51
CA GLY A 169 -28.75 17.31 -7.77
C GLY A 169 -27.35 16.87 -8.19
N TYR A 170 -26.80 15.79 -7.63
CA TYR A 170 -25.50 15.25 -8.07
C TYR A 170 -25.55 14.45 -9.37
N LEU A 171 -26.75 14.07 -9.80
CA LEU A 171 -27.01 13.25 -11.00
C LEU A 171 -28.08 13.93 -11.85
N SER A 172 -27.87 13.98 -13.16
CA SER A 172 -28.89 14.48 -14.09
C SER A 172 -29.99 13.45 -14.36
N LYS A 173 -29.60 12.17 -14.45
CA LYS A 173 -30.50 11.03 -14.65
C LYS A 173 -30.19 9.94 -13.64
N LEU A 174 -31.24 9.28 -13.15
CA LEU A 174 -31.10 8.14 -12.24
C LEU A 174 -30.91 6.82 -13.02
N PRO A 175 -29.70 6.23 -13.08
CA PRO A 175 -29.50 4.94 -13.72
C PRO A 175 -30.04 3.79 -12.85
N CYS A 176 -30.43 2.68 -13.47
CA CYS A 176 -30.73 1.47 -12.72
C CYS A 176 -29.45 0.68 -12.39
N TYR A 177 -29.49 -0.14 -11.34
CA TYR A 177 -28.32 -0.91 -10.90
C TYR A 177 -27.75 -1.83 -12.00
N ASN A 178 -28.59 -2.36 -12.88
CA ASN A 178 -28.15 -3.18 -14.02
C ASN A 178 -27.36 -2.34 -15.04
N SER A 179 -27.78 -1.11 -15.31
CA SER A 179 -27.03 -0.20 -16.19
C SER A 179 -25.62 0.05 -15.63
N ILE A 180 -25.48 0.24 -14.32
CA ILE A 180 -24.17 0.42 -13.68
C ILE A 180 -23.26 -0.79 -13.94
N PHE A 181 -23.79 -2.01 -13.79
CA PHE A 181 -23.00 -3.23 -14.05
C PHE A 181 -22.63 -3.42 -15.53
N ASN A 182 -23.53 -3.07 -16.45
CA ASN A 182 -23.21 -3.10 -17.87
C ASN A 182 -22.07 -2.13 -18.22
N TYR A 183 -22.00 -0.98 -17.55
CA TYR A 183 -20.92 -0.02 -17.73
C TYR A 183 -19.59 -0.50 -17.13
N PHE A 184 -19.61 -1.22 -16.00
CA PHE A 184 -18.40 -1.89 -15.50
C PHE A 184 -17.76 -2.80 -16.55
N GLU A 185 -18.55 -3.42 -17.43
CA GLU A 185 -18.03 -4.31 -18.49
C GLU A 185 -17.48 -3.56 -19.72
N MET A 186 -17.68 -2.24 -19.82
CA MET A 186 -17.20 -1.44 -20.94
C MET A 186 -15.71 -1.14 -20.84
N GLU A 187 -14.96 -1.59 -21.84
CA GLU A 187 -13.51 -1.36 -21.95
C GLU A 187 -13.16 0.11 -22.18
N MET A 188 -14.05 0.86 -22.84
CA MET A 188 -13.84 2.28 -23.09
C MET A 188 -13.71 3.13 -21.82
N LEU A 189 -14.18 2.65 -20.65
CA LEU A 189 -14.15 3.40 -19.39
C LEU A 189 -12.81 3.31 -18.66
N THR A 190 -11.99 2.30 -18.93
CA THR A 190 -10.69 2.10 -18.30
C THR A 190 -9.79 3.35 -18.40
N PRO A 191 -9.58 3.97 -19.58
CA PRO A 191 -8.77 5.19 -19.68
C PRO A 191 -9.39 6.39 -18.94
N TYR A 192 -10.72 6.52 -18.93
CA TYR A 192 -11.38 7.59 -18.16
C TYR A 192 -11.15 7.42 -16.66
N LEU A 193 -11.21 6.20 -16.14
CA LEU A 193 -10.94 5.93 -14.73
C LEU A 193 -9.47 6.20 -14.37
N GLN A 194 -8.52 5.86 -15.24
CA GLN A 194 -7.11 6.21 -15.04
C GLN A 194 -6.89 7.72 -15.02
N MET A 195 -7.49 8.45 -15.98
CA MET A 195 -7.46 9.91 -16.02
C MET A 195 -8.05 10.53 -14.74
N LEU A 196 -9.19 10.03 -14.25
CA LEU A 196 -9.79 10.53 -13.00
C LEU A 196 -8.90 10.28 -11.78
N ILE A 197 -8.15 9.18 -11.77
CA ILE A 197 -7.16 8.90 -10.71
C ILE A 197 -6.04 9.93 -10.76
N GLU A 198 -5.50 10.25 -11.95
CA GLU A 198 -4.50 11.30 -12.15
C GLU A 198 -5.04 12.67 -11.69
N GLU A 199 -6.23 13.07 -12.16
CA GLU A 199 -6.88 14.34 -11.81
C GLU A 199 -7.18 14.46 -10.30
N SER A 200 -7.61 13.36 -9.67
CA SER A 200 -7.89 13.35 -8.23
C SER A 200 -6.64 13.56 -7.36
N ALA A 201 -5.45 13.31 -7.91
CA ALA A 201 -4.18 13.50 -7.21
C ALA A 201 -3.60 14.92 -7.37
N LEU A 202 -3.97 15.65 -8.44
CA LEU A 202 -3.42 16.97 -8.75
C LEU A 202 -3.52 18.01 -7.61
N PRO A 203 -4.59 18.06 -6.79
CA PRO A 203 -4.63 19.01 -5.66
C PRO A 203 -3.48 18.86 -4.66
N LEU A 204 -2.77 17.73 -4.66
CA LEU A 204 -1.66 17.42 -3.76
C LEU A 204 -0.27 17.57 -4.44
N GLN A 205 -0.23 18.10 -5.67
CA GLN A 205 0.98 18.31 -6.47
C GLN A 205 2.08 19.08 -5.73
N ALA A 206 1.72 20.16 -5.04
CA ALA A 206 2.69 21.00 -4.33
C ALA A 206 3.31 20.33 -3.10
N ILE A 207 2.69 19.25 -2.62
CA ILE A 207 2.99 18.62 -1.32
C ILE A 207 3.82 17.35 -1.51
N GLU A 208 3.50 16.56 -2.53
CA GLU A 208 4.19 15.31 -2.83
C GLU A 208 5.45 15.53 -3.65
N ARG A 209 6.56 14.96 -3.16
CA ARG A 209 7.86 14.97 -3.83
C ARG A 209 8.52 13.59 -3.87
N ASP A 210 8.17 12.75 -2.90
CA ASP A 210 8.71 11.42 -2.73
C ASP A 210 7.64 10.40 -3.11
N PHE A 211 8.00 9.44 -3.95
CA PHE A 211 7.06 8.43 -4.45
C PHE A 211 7.55 7.02 -4.17
N ALA A 212 6.60 6.10 -4.02
CA ALA A 212 6.86 4.68 -3.85
C ALA A 212 6.06 3.85 -4.87
N VAL A 213 6.70 2.85 -5.47
CA VAL A 213 6.10 1.97 -6.49
C VAL A 213 6.11 0.54 -5.99
N ASP A 214 4.96 -0.13 -6.10
CA ASP A 214 4.84 -1.55 -5.80
C ASP A 214 3.58 -2.14 -6.46
N SER A 215 3.44 -3.46 -6.39
CA SER A 215 2.28 -4.19 -6.91
C SER A 215 1.58 -5.02 -5.82
N THR A 216 0.28 -5.24 -5.98
CA THR A 216 -0.47 -6.17 -5.13
C THR A 216 -1.53 -6.92 -5.92
N GLY A 217 -1.87 -8.14 -5.47
CA GLY A 217 -3.06 -8.85 -5.93
C GLY A 217 -4.35 -8.41 -5.24
N LEU A 218 -5.44 -8.33 -6.02
CA LEU A 218 -6.82 -8.39 -5.53
C LEU A 218 -7.46 -9.70 -5.96
N SER A 219 -8.04 -10.42 -5.01
CA SER A 219 -8.66 -11.73 -5.28
C SER A 219 -10.02 -11.57 -5.98
N GLY A 220 -10.29 -12.39 -6.97
CA GLY A 220 -11.62 -12.59 -7.51
C GLY A 220 -12.48 -13.38 -6.53
N CYS A 221 -13.80 -13.27 -6.69
CA CYS A 221 -14.76 -14.07 -5.92
C CYS A 221 -15.04 -15.46 -6.51
N ARG A 222 -14.37 -15.84 -7.61
CA ARG A 222 -14.37 -17.21 -8.14
C ARG A 222 -13.20 -18.00 -7.57
N PHE A 223 -13.51 -19.12 -6.93
CA PHE A 223 -12.57 -20.22 -6.77
C PHE A 223 -12.25 -20.80 -8.16
N VAL A 224 -11.04 -21.34 -8.37
CA VAL A 224 -10.71 -22.02 -9.63
C VAL A 224 -11.74 -23.12 -9.89
N GLN A 225 -12.11 -23.32 -11.16
CA GLN A 225 -13.12 -24.31 -11.55
C GLN A 225 -12.77 -25.68 -10.94
N TRP A 226 -13.76 -26.31 -10.29
CA TRP A 226 -13.61 -27.61 -9.64
C TRP A 226 -13.08 -28.68 -10.58
N PHE A 227 -13.38 -28.58 -11.88
CA PHE A 227 -12.88 -29.49 -12.90
C PHE A 227 -11.34 -29.41 -13.03
N ASN A 228 -10.78 -28.23 -13.29
CA ASN A 228 -9.32 -28.04 -13.39
C ASN A 228 -8.62 -28.36 -12.06
N ALA A 229 -9.23 -27.96 -10.95
CA ALA A 229 -8.69 -28.28 -9.64
C ALA A 229 -8.71 -29.79 -9.32
N LYS A 230 -9.70 -30.55 -9.80
CA LYS A 230 -9.80 -31.99 -9.52
C LYS A 230 -8.93 -32.84 -10.44
N TYR A 231 -8.80 -32.47 -11.71
CA TYR A 231 -8.20 -33.31 -12.75
C TYR A 231 -6.83 -32.83 -13.24
N GLU A 232 -6.48 -31.54 -13.10
CA GLU A 232 -5.19 -30.99 -13.56
C GLU A 232 -4.26 -30.70 -12.37
N GLU A 233 -4.73 -29.90 -11.40
CA GLU A 233 -3.92 -29.51 -10.23
C GLU A 233 -4.78 -29.37 -8.96
N PRO A 234 -4.77 -30.38 -8.06
CA PRO A 234 -5.46 -30.37 -6.75
C PRO A 234 -5.16 -29.15 -5.88
N GLN A 235 -4.04 -28.49 -6.10
CA GLN A 235 -3.59 -27.30 -5.38
C GLN A 235 -4.41 -26.04 -5.76
N LEU A 236 -5.06 -26.04 -6.92
CA LEU A 236 -5.87 -24.91 -7.39
C LEU A 236 -7.24 -24.83 -6.71
N MET A 237 -7.68 -25.90 -6.03
CA MET A 237 -9.00 -26.04 -5.40
C MET A 237 -9.28 -24.97 -4.33
N GLU A 238 -8.21 -24.44 -3.71
CA GLU A 238 -8.26 -23.36 -2.72
C GLU A 238 -7.83 -22.00 -3.28
N SER A 239 -7.28 -21.97 -4.50
CA SER A 239 -6.79 -20.73 -5.11
C SER A 239 -7.93 -19.93 -5.71
N LYS A 240 -7.96 -18.63 -5.42
CA LYS A 240 -8.88 -17.69 -6.08
C LYS A 240 -8.20 -17.13 -7.32
N ASP A 241 -9.01 -16.85 -8.34
CA ASP A 241 -8.56 -15.98 -9.43
C ASP A 241 -8.12 -14.63 -8.84
N TRP A 242 -7.23 -13.87 -9.47
CA TRP A 242 -6.78 -12.58 -8.95
C TRP A 242 -6.26 -11.69 -10.08
N ILE A 243 -6.37 -10.38 -9.89
CA ILE A 243 -5.79 -9.37 -10.76
C ILE A 243 -4.67 -8.66 -10.01
N LYS A 244 -3.64 -8.23 -10.73
CA LYS A 244 -2.51 -7.52 -10.15
C LYS A 244 -2.65 -6.03 -10.42
N ILE A 245 -2.55 -5.22 -9.38
CA ILE A 245 -2.57 -3.76 -9.45
C ILE A 245 -1.15 -3.28 -9.18
N HIS A 246 -0.59 -2.53 -10.12
CA HIS A 246 0.66 -1.80 -9.98
C HIS A 246 0.31 -0.34 -9.77
N LEU A 247 0.83 0.28 -8.71
CA LEU A 247 0.58 1.69 -8.47
C LEU A 247 1.84 2.41 -8.01
N ILE A 248 1.81 3.72 -8.22
CA ILE A 248 2.76 4.67 -7.66
C ILE A 248 1.99 5.60 -6.73
N CYS A 249 2.48 5.75 -5.50
CA CYS A 249 1.84 6.60 -4.50
C CYS A 249 2.81 7.62 -3.90
N GLY A 250 2.27 8.76 -3.50
CA GLY A 250 2.95 9.76 -2.68
C GLY A 250 3.25 9.21 -1.28
N VAL A 251 4.43 9.55 -0.76
CA VAL A 251 4.90 9.07 0.54
C VAL A 251 4.25 9.83 1.70
N LYS A 252 3.82 11.09 1.50
CA LYS A 252 3.33 11.94 2.58
C LYS A 252 1.82 11.80 2.85
N THR A 253 1.01 11.69 1.80
CA THR A 253 -0.45 11.64 1.85
C THR A 253 -1.04 10.30 1.40
N ASN A 254 -0.20 9.37 0.92
CA ASN A 254 -0.61 8.08 0.37
C ASN A 254 -1.55 8.18 -0.85
N VAL A 255 -1.61 9.34 -1.51
CA VAL A 255 -2.36 9.52 -2.76
C VAL A 255 -1.73 8.70 -3.89
N VAL A 256 -2.54 8.05 -4.69
CA VAL A 256 -2.09 7.29 -5.86
C VAL A 256 -2.06 8.22 -7.06
N THR A 257 -0.91 8.37 -7.71
CA THR A 257 -0.77 9.30 -8.85
C THR A 257 -0.96 8.61 -10.19
N ALA A 258 -0.62 7.33 -10.31
CA ALA A 258 -0.90 6.52 -11.49
C ALA A 258 -1.10 5.05 -11.10
N VAL A 259 -1.85 4.32 -11.94
CA VAL A 259 -2.17 2.91 -11.72
C VAL A 259 -2.25 2.14 -13.04
N GLU A 260 -1.74 0.92 -13.01
CA GLU A 260 -1.82 -0.04 -14.10
C GLU A 260 -2.30 -1.39 -13.57
N ILE A 261 -3.14 -2.07 -14.36
CA ILE A 261 -3.70 -3.37 -13.98
C ILE A 261 -3.22 -4.43 -14.95
N SER A 262 -2.69 -5.52 -14.40
CA SER A 262 -2.19 -6.64 -15.18
C SER A 262 -2.80 -7.97 -14.74
N GLU A 263 -2.56 -9.00 -15.54
CA GLU A 263 -2.84 -10.39 -15.15
C GLU A 263 -1.86 -10.87 -14.07
N LYS A 264 -2.25 -11.93 -13.35
CA LYS A 264 -1.57 -12.52 -12.17
C LYS A 264 -0.05 -12.62 -12.25
N TYR A 265 0.45 -13.24 -13.31
CA TYR A 265 1.84 -13.69 -13.40
C TYR A 265 2.69 -12.77 -14.28
N ARG A 266 2.18 -11.60 -14.64
CA ARG A 266 3.00 -10.61 -15.34
C ARG A 266 4.08 -10.09 -14.41
N ASN A 267 5.29 -9.94 -14.94
CA ASN A 267 6.41 -9.33 -14.25
C ASN A 267 6.10 -7.87 -13.93
N ASP A 268 6.58 -7.40 -12.79
CA ASP A 268 6.27 -6.05 -12.29
C ASP A 268 7.18 -4.98 -12.92
N SER A 269 8.43 -5.35 -13.21
CA SER A 269 9.46 -4.46 -13.77
C SER A 269 9.01 -3.62 -14.99
N PRO A 270 8.27 -4.15 -15.98
CA PRO A 270 7.79 -3.38 -17.13
C PRO A 270 6.80 -2.25 -16.78
N TYR A 271 6.05 -2.37 -15.69
CA TYR A 271 5.04 -1.39 -15.28
C TYR A 271 5.64 -0.20 -14.54
N PHE A 272 6.92 -0.26 -14.14
CA PHE A 272 7.58 0.87 -13.49
C PHE A 272 7.67 2.10 -14.39
N LYS A 273 8.07 1.90 -15.66
CA LYS A 273 8.24 2.98 -16.62
C LYS A 273 6.94 3.79 -16.85
N PRO A 274 5.81 3.19 -17.25
CA PRO A 274 4.58 3.94 -17.50
C PRO A 274 4.07 4.66 -16.24
N LEU A 275 4.20 4.06 -15.05
CA LEU A 275 3.79 4.69 -13.80
C LEU A 275 4.62 5.95 -13.50
N VAL A 276 5.94 5.87 -13.60
CA VAL A 276 6.83 7.01 -13.32
C VAL A 276 6.65 8.11 -14.36
N GLU A 277 6.50 7.77 -15.64
CA GLU A 277 6.26 8.75 -16.70
C GLU A 277 4.90 9.46 -16.53
N ALA A 278 3.85 8.72 -16.15
CA ALA A 278 2.55 9.29 -15.84
C ALA A 278 2.62 10.27 -14.65
N THR A 279 3.31 9.90 -13.57
CA THR A 279 3.51 10.79 -12.43
C THR A 279 4.37 12.01 -12.79
N ALA A 280 5.42 11.84 -13.59
CA ALA A 280 6.34 12.91 -13.98
C ALA A 280 5.66 14.05 -14.75
N ARG A 281 4.61 13.74 -15.53
CA ARG A 281 3.83 14.75 -16.26
C ARG A 281 3.24 15.80 -15.32
N ASN A 282 2.82 15.36 -14.14
CA ASN A 282 2.06 16.16 -13.21
C ASN A 282 2.84 16.52 -11.94
N PHE A 283 3.86 15.77 -11.52
CA PHE A 283 4.52 15.98 -10.22
C PHE A 283 6.03 16.16 -10.37
N GLN A 284 6.61 17.05 -9.56
CA GLN A 284 8.06 17.17 -9.43
C GLN A 284 8.59 16.09 -8.48
N MET A 285 9.16 15.04 -9.05
CA MET A 285 9.68 13.91 -8.29
C MET A 285 11.12 14.15 -7.84
N GLN A 286 11.37 14.07 -6.53
CA GLN A 286 12.73 14.09 -5.98
C GLN A 286 13.33 12.68 -5.88
N GLN A 287 12.51 11.71 -5.48
CA GLN A 287 12.94 10.32 -5.34
C GLN A 287 11.80 9.33 -5.56
N VAL A 288 12.17 8.17 -6.08
CA VAL A 288 11.25 7.04 -6.30
C VAL A 288 11.84 5.80 -5.64
N SER A 289 11.11 5.20 -4.70
CA SER A 289 11.50 3.97 -4.01
C SER A 289 10.70 2.78 -4.53
N ALA A 290 11.35 1.67 -4.87
CA ALA A 290 10.69 0.45 -5.32
C ALA A 290 11.43 -0.80 -4.87
N ASP A 291 10.72 -1.93 -4.81
CA ASP A 291 11.30 -3.20 -4.37
C ASP A 291 12.41 -3.71 -5.33
N LYS A 292 13.25 -4.62 -4.83
CA LYS A 292 14.29 -5.35 -5.57
C LYS A 292 13.75 -6.08 -6.80
N GLY A 293 12.45 -6.41 -6.83
CA GLY A 293 11.73 -6.90 -8.01
C GLY A 293 11.82 -5.97 -9.23
N TYR A 294 11.97 -4.66 -9.02
CA TYR A 294 12.04 -3.63 -10.06
C TYR A 294 13.48 -3.30 -10.50
N ASP A 295 14.48 -4.00 -9.97
CA ASP A 295 15.89 -3.77 -10.31
C ASP A 295 16.14 -4.01 -11.81
N SER A 296 16.38 -2.92 -12.52
CA SER A 296 16.68 -2.89 -13.95
C SER A 296 17.35 -1.55 -14.28
N PHE A 297 18.37 -1.60 -15.13
CA PHE A 297 19.05 -0.40 -15.61
C PHE A 297 18.07 0.58 -16.29
N ASN A 298 17.14 0.06 -17.09
CA ASN A 298 16.16 0.89 -17.80
C ASN A 298 15.23 1.62 -16.82
N ASN A 299 14.73 0.92 -15.78
CA ASN A 299 13.85 1.51 -14.77
C ASN A 299 14.56 2.63 -13.99
N ARG A 300 15.80 2.38 -13.59
CA ARG A 300 16.65 3.38 -12.93
C ARG A 300 16.88 4.60 -13.82
N CYS A 301 17.14 4.39 -15.12
CA CYS A 301 17.28 5.47 -16.07
C CYS A 301 15.99 6.26 -16.25
N THR A 302 14.82 5.62 -16.31
CA THR A 302 13.54 6.31 -16.39
C THR A 302 13.35 7.26 -15.21
N ALA A 303 13.63 6.83 -13.99
CA ALA A 303 13.54 7.70 -12.82
C ALA A 303 14.48 8.92 -12.94
N LEU A 304 15.75 8.69 -13.31
CA LEU A 304 16.74 9.76 -13.47
C LEU A 304 16.41 10.74 -14.59
N MET A 305 15.90 10.25 -15.73
CA MET A 305 15.46 11.08 -16.86
C MET A 305 14.30 11.99 -16.47
N ASN A 306 13.44 11.54 -15.56
CA ASN A 306 12.34 12.33 -15.02
C ASN A 306 12.73 13.13 -13.75
N GLY A 307 14.03 13.32 -13.50
CA GLY A 307 14.54 14.17 -12.41
C GLY A 307 14.51 13.56 -11.01
N ALA A 308 14.16 12.27 -10.88
CA ALA A 308 14.04 11.59 -9.59
C ALA A 308 15.21 10.65 -9.31
N ALA A 309 15.67 10.62 -8.05
CA ALA A 309 16.65 9.64 -7.60
C ALA A 309 16.00 8.26 -7.35
N PRO A 310 16.40 7.19 -8.06
CA PRO A 310 15.85 5.85 -7.85
C PRO A 310 16.49 5.14 -6.66
N TYR A 311 15.68 4.84 -5.65
CA TYR A 311 16.05 4.02 -4.49
C TYR A 311 15.50 2.61 -4.67
N ILE A 312 16.20 1.82 -5.49
CA ILE A 312 15.91 0.40 -5.76
C ILE A 312 17.11 -0.43 -5.29
N PRO A 313 16.96 -1.41 -4.37
CA PRO A 313 18.06 -2.28 -3.95
C PRO A 313 18.59 -3.13 -5.11
N PHE A 314 19.90 -3.40 -5.13
CA PHE A 314 20.51 -4.25 -6.15
C PHE A 314 20.30 -5.74 -5.87
N ARG A 315 20.10 -6.54 -6.92
CA ARG A 315 20.00 -8.00 -6.85
C ARG A 315 21.31 -8.65 -6.42
N GLU A 316 21.22 -9.63 -5.50
CA GLU A 316 22.39 -10.44 -5.12
C GLU A 316 22.72 -11.36 -6.29
N GLY A 317 23.94 -11.26 -6.82
CA GLY A 317 24.41 -12.09 -7.91
C GLY A 317 24.31 -11.48 -9.32
N GLU A 318 23.74 -10.28 -9.50
CA GLU A 318 23.87 -9.60 -10.79
C GLU A 318 25.34 -9.28 -11.06
N LYS A 319 25.84 -9.85 -12.17
CA LYS A 319 27.26 -9.91 -12.50
C LYS A 319 27.88 -8.51 -12.50
N LYS A 320 28.93 -8.37 -11.70
CA LYS A 320 29.86 -7.25 -11.51
C LYS A 320 30.59 -6.76 -12.78
N LYS A 321 30.11 -7.06 -13.98
CA LYS A 321 30.77 -6.71 -15.25
C LYS A 321 29.85 -5.84 -16.11
N PRO A 322 29.82 -4.52 -15.87
CA PRO A 322 29.20 -3.60 -16.81
C PRO A 322 29.96 -3.62 -18.15
N ASN A 323 29.22 -3.66 -19.26
CA ASN A 323 29.79 -3.34 -20.58
C ASN A 323 30.41 -1.94 -20.52
N PRO A 324 31.57 -1.68 -21.16
CA PRO A 324 32.29 -0.39 -21.13
C PRO A 324 31.52 0.81 -21.72
N SER A 325 30.27 0.61 -22.13
CA SER A 325 29.32 1.65 -22.53
C SER A 325 29.02 2.67 -21.42
N HIS A 326 28.53 3.86 -21.81
CA HIS A 326 28.03 4.90 -20.90
C HIS A 326 27.00 4.37 -19.88
N LYS A 327 26.22 3.34 -20.24
CA LYS A 327 25.27 2.65 -19.35
C LYS A 327 25.99 2.00 -18.16
N GLY A 328 27.15 1.41 -18.41
CA GLY A 328 27.97 0.78 -17.37
C GLY A 328 28.52 1.76 -16.33
N VAL A 329 28.86 2.98 -16.75
CA VAL A 329 29.38 4.02 -15.85
C VAL A 329 28.32 4.52 -14.89
N LEU A 330 27.11 4.81 -15.39
CA LEU A 330 25.99 5.24 -14.54
C LEU A 330 25.59 4.15 -13.54
N TRP A 331 25.47 2.90 -14.00
CA TRP A 331 25.19 1.75 -13.14
C TRP A 331 26.24 1.60 -12.03
N LYS A 332 27.53 1.74 -12.38
CA LYS A 332 28.64 1.67 -11.43
C LYS A 332 28.56 2.78 -10.38
N LYS A 333 28.26 4.02 -10.78
CA LYS A 333 28.06 5.14 -9.85
C LYS A 333 26.91 4.86 -8.87
N MET A 334 25.79 4.37 -9.36
CA MET A 334 24.62 4.04 -8.53
C MET A 334 24.90 2.88 -7.57
N TYR A 335 25.61 1.86 -8.04
CA TYR A 335 26.02 0.74 -7.21
C TYR A 335 26.99 1.16 -6.11
N HIS A 336 27.98 1.99 -6.44
CA HIS A 336 28.89 2.54 -5.44
C HIS A 336 28.17 3.41 -4.42
N TYR A 337 27.21 4.24 -4.85
CA TYR A 337 26.38 4.99 -3.92
C TYR A 337 25.61 4.05 -2.97
N PHE A 338 25.01 2.98 -3.49
CA PHE A 338 24.35 1.97 -2.66
C PHE A 338 25.30 1.28 -1.67
N ALA A 339 26.51 0.90 -2.11
CA ALA A 339 27.45 0.14 -1.30
C ALA A 339 28.19 0.98 -0.24
N PHE A 340 28.58 2.21 -0.58
CA PHE A 340 29.33 3.09 0.32
C PHE A 340 28.42 3.97 1.19
N ASN A 341 27.19 4.26 0.75
CA ASN A 341 26.23 5.10 1.48
C ASN A 341 24.97 4.31 1.87
N THR A 342 25.16 3.06 2.29
CA THR A 342 24.06 2.13 2.63
C THR A 342 23.07 2.72 3.62
N GLU A 343 23.53 3.43 4.66
CA GLU A 343 22.66 4.01 5.68
C GLU A 343 21.69 5.05 5.10
N ARG A 344 22.21 6.06 4.40
CA ARG A 344 21.42 7.09 3.73
C ARG A 344 20.52 6.53 2.63
N PHE A 345 20.99 5.51 1.92
CA PHE A 345 20.19 4.79 0.95
C PHE A 345 18.99 4.12 1.63
N MET A 346 19.22 3.42 2.75
CA MET A 346 18.17 2.72 3.49
C MET A 346 17.15 3.69 4.09
N GLU A 347 17.55 4.85 4.59
CA GLU A 347 16.61 5.89 5.05
C GLU A 347 15.60 6.30 3.97
N SER A 348 16.08 6.52 2.74
CA SER A 348 15.21 6.89 1.61
C SER A 348 14.42 5.69 1.09
N TYR A 349 15.01 4.49 1.13
CA TYR A 349 14.36 3.24 0.75
C TYR A 349 13.23 2.84 1.71
N HIS A 350 13.35 3.11 3.02
CA HIS A 350 12.32 2.80 4.01
C HIS A 350 10.99 3.52 3.73
N LYS A 351 11.01 4.63 3.00
CA LYS A 351 9.80 5.31 2.51
C LYS A 351 8.96 4.42 1.58
N ARG A 352 9.53 3.34 1.00
CA ARG A 352 8.80 2.31 0.25
C ARG A 352 7.65 1.71 1.06
N SER A 353 7.81 1.52 2.37
CA SER A 353 6.76 0.93 3.23
C SER A 353 5.42 1.67 3.21
N ASN A 354 5.39 2.94 2.77
CA ASN A 354 4.15 3.68 2.59
C ASN A 354 3.26 3.08 1.49
N VAL A 355 3.82 2.47 0.45
CA VAL A 355 3.02 1.80 -0.59
C VAL A 355 2.28 0.58 -0.05
N GLU A 356 2.89 -0.17 0.87
CA GLU A 356 2.24 -1.30 1.56
C GLU A 356 1.11 -0.78 2.45
N THR A 357 1.32 0.37 3.08
CA THR A 357 0.27 1.06 3.85
C THR A 357 -0.87 1.51 2.95
N THR A 358 -0.58 2.09 1.78
CA THR A 358 -1.58 2.47 0.77
C THR A 358 -2.41 1.27 0.34
N PHE A 359 -1.77 0.14 0.03
CA PHE A 359 -2.49 -1.10 -0.30
C PHE A 359 -3.34 -1.61 0.86
N HIS A 360 -2.82 -1.55 2.08
CA HIS A 360 -3.59 -1.91 3.26
C HIS A 360 -4.82 -1.01 3.43
N MET A 361 -4.70 0.31 3.27
CA MET A 361 -5.84 1.25 3.34
C MET A 361 -6.92 0.91 2.30
N ILE A 362 -6.54 0.68 1.05
CA ILE A 362 -7.47 0.28 -0.03
C ILE A 362 -8.19 -1.02 0.34
N LYS A 363 -7.44 -2.04 0.76
CA LYS A 363 -7.98 -3.38 1.06
C LYS A 363 -8.83 -3.40 2.33
N SER A 364 -8.45 -2.67 3.36
CA SER A 364 -9.21 -2.58 4.61
C SER A 364 -10.55 -1.89 4.39
N LYS A 365 -10.59 -0.85 3.55
CA LYS A 365 -11.80 -0.06 3.34
C LYS A 365 -12.73 -0.64 2.27
N PHE A 366 -12.19 -1.08 1.14
CA PHE A 366 -12.97 -1.53 -0.02
C PHE A 366 -12.90 -3.05 -0.24
N GLY A 367 -12.26 -3.79 0.66
CA GLY A 367 -12.05 -5.22 0.57
C GLY A 367 -10.87 -5.60 -0.33
N ASP A 368 -10.27 -6.75 -0.02
CA ASP A 368 -9.17 -7.38 -0.75
C ASP A 368 -9.60 -8.13 -2.02
N SER A 369 -10.90 -8.12 -2.32
CA SER A 369 -11.50 -8.87 -3.40
C SER A 369 -12.34 -8.04 -4.35
N VAL A 370 -12.33 -8.37 -5.63
CA VAL A 370 -13.22 -7.83 -6.66
C VAL A 370 -14.46 -8.72 -6.78
N ARG A 371 -15.64 -8.11 -6.77
CA ARG A 371 -16.94 -8.81 -6.83
C ARG A 371 -17.37 -9.12 -8.26
N SER A 372 -16.76 -8.47 -9.25
CA SER A 372 -17.07 -8.64 -10.66
C SER A 372 -16.61 -10.01 -11.19
N LYS A 373 -17.42 -10.61 -12.07
CA LYS A 373 -17.13 -11.93 -12.67
C LYS A 373 -16.33 -11.83 -13.98
N VAL A 374 -16.50 -10.74 -14.71
CA VAL A 374 -15.85 -10.49 -16.01
C VAL A 374 -14.54 -9.74 -15.78
N LYS A 375 -13.45 -10.14 -16.46
CA LYS A 375 -12.13 -9.52 -16.31
C LYS A 375 -12.16 -8.00 -16.49
N ARG A 376 -12.82 -7.49 -17.53
CA ARG A 376 -12.99 -6.04 -17.79
C ARG A 376 -13.66 -5.32 -16.61
N ALA A 377 -14.73 -5.90 -16.08
CA ALA A 377 -15.40 -5.37 -14.90
C ALA A 377 -14.54 -5.44 -13.64
N GLN A 378 -13.68 -6.46 -13.49
CA GLN A 378 -12.72 -6.52 -12.38
C GLN A 378 -11.67 -5.41 -12.46
N VAL A 379 -11.16 -5.11 -13.67
CA VAL A 379 -10.23 -4.00 -13.91
C VAL A 379 -10.91 -2.68 -13.54
N ASN A 380 -12.10 -2.40 -14.07
CA ASN A 380 -12.82 -1.17 -13.78
C ASN A 380 -13.22 -1.05 -12.30
N GLU A 381 -13.61 -2.16 -11.64
CA GLU A 381 -13.87 -2.19 -10.20
C GLU A 381 -12.62 -1.86 -9.37
N ALA A 382 -11.47 -2.41 -9.76
CA ALA A 382 -10.19 -2.12 -9.11
C ALA A 382 -9.78 -0.65 -9.28
N LEU A 383 -9.92 -0.07 -10.48
CA LEU A 383 -9.67 1.35 -10.71
C LEU A 383 -10.61 2.22 -9.88
N CYS A 384 -11.90 1.87 -9.81
CA CYS A 384 -12.84 2.58 -8.93
C CYS A 384 -12.43 2.52 -7.45
N LYS A 385 -11.89 1.39 -6.96
CA LYS A 385 -11.38 1.32 -5.57
C LYS A 385 -10.20 2.27 -5.34
N VAL A 386 -9.28 2.37 -6.30
CA VAL A 386 -8.14 3.29 -6.24
C VAL A 386 -8.62 4.74 -6.29
N LEU A 387 -9.56 5.06 -7.18
CA LEU A 387 -10.18 6.38 -7.24
C LEU A 387 -10.86 6.75 -5.92
N CYS A 388 -11.62 5.82 -5.33
CA CYS A 388 -12.26 6.05 -4.04
C CYS A 388 -11.23 6.31 -2.93
N HIS A 389 -10.11 5.58 -2.94
CA HIS A 389 -9.00 5.80 -2.01
C HIS A 389 -8.40 7.20 -2.15
N ASN A 390 -8.14 7.66 -3.37
CA ASN A 390 -7.62 9.00 -3.63
C ASN A 390 -8.52 10.10 -3.07
N ILE A 391 -9.84 9.99 -3.30
CA ILE A 391 -10.79 10.97 -2.75
C ILE A 391 -10.76 10.96 -1.21
N CYS A 392 -10.61 9.79 -0.58
CA CYS A 392 -10.47 9.71 0.88
C CYS A 392 -9.17 10.38 1.38
N CYS A 393 -8.03 10.14 0.71
CA CYS A 393 -6.76 10.81 1.01
C CYS A 393 -6.86 12.33 0.84
N LEU A 394 -7.58 12.77 -0.19
CA LEU A 394 -7.82 14.18 -0.44
C LEU A 394 -8.66 14.82 0.67
N ILE A 395 -9.75 14.17 1.09
CA ILE A 395 -10.58 14.62 2.21
C ILE A 395 -9.74 14.73 3.48
N GLN A 396 -8.91 13.73 3.79
CA GLN A 396 -8.02 13.80 4.95
C GLN A 396 -7.07 15.00 4.84
N SER A 397 -6.45 15.18 3.67
CA SER A 397 -5.54 16.29 3.41
C SER A 397 -6.22 17.67 3.46
N MET A 398 -7.51 17.78 3.15
CA MET A 398 -8.28 19.02 3.30
C MET A 398 -8.31 19.51 4.74
N TYR A 399 -8.48 18.60 5.71
CA TYR A 399 -8.58 18.95 7.12
C TYR A 399 -7.21 19.05 7.80
N GLU A 400 -6.27 18.16 7.45
CA GLU A 400 -4.94 18.14 8.07
C GLU A 400 -4.00 19.21 7.50
N LEU A 401 -4.11 19.50 6.20
CA LEU A 401 -3.21 20.42 5.49
C LEU A 401 -3.92 21.71 5.04
N ASN A 402 -5.20 21.89 5.39
CA ASN A 402 -6.03 23.04 5.03
C ASN A 402 -6.09 23.34 3.53
N ILE A 403 -6.11 22.29 2.71
CA ILE A 403 -6.17 22.39 1.25
C ILE A 403 -7.62 22.54 0.81
N LYS A 404 -7.85 23.40 -0.18
CA LYS A 404 -9.12 23.47 -0.91
C LYS A 404 -8.93 22.84 -2.29
N PRO A 405 -9.38 21.60 -2.51
CA PRO A 405 -9.18 20.93 -3.78
C PRO A 405 -9.93 21.67 -4.88
N LYS A 406 -9.22 21.90 -5.98
CA LYS A 406 -9.79 22.31 -7.26
C LYS A 406 -9.42 21.24 -8.26
N PHE A 407 -10.41 20.70 -8.94
CA PHE A 407 -10.23 19.77 -10.05
C PHE A 407 -10.32 20.53 -11.35
N TYR A 408 -9.54 20.12 -12.35
CA TYR A 408 -9.42 20.80 -13.63
C TYR A 408 -8.91 22.22 -13.43
N ALA A 409 -7.64 22.47 -13.76
CA ALA A 409 -7.15 23.83 -13.79
C ALA A 409 -8.08 24.66 -14.69
N GLU A 410 -8.59 25.80 -14.20
CA GLU A 410 -9.21 26.78 -15.07
C GLU A 410 -8.15 27.08 -16.14
N VAL A 411 -8.45 26.74 -17.39
CA VAL A 411 -7.57 27.01 -18.51
C VAL A 411 -7.35 28.53 -18.51
N ALA A 412 -6.15 28.94 -18.09
CA ALA A 412 -5.75 30.34 -18.02
C ALA A 412 -5.55 30.92 -19.41
#